data_AF-A0A2H3BLQ3-F1
#
_entry.id   AF-A0A2H3BLQ3-F1
#
_cell.length_a   1.000
_cell.length_b   1.000
_cell.length_c   1.000
_cell.angle_alpha   90.00
_cell.angle_beta   90.00
_cell.angle_gamma   90.00
#
_symmetry.space_group_name_H-M   'P 1'
#
loop_
_entity.id
_entity.type
_entity.pdbx_description
1 polymer ?
#
loop_
_entity_poly.entity_id
_entity_poly.type
_entity_poly.pdbx_seq_one_letter_code
_entity_poly.pdbx_strand_id
1 'polypeptide(L)' 'PGSIALQNEDACEDAIVITTLDTVPFCCHEDLLTMSRSQLVQVATTLNARLPAVLRINTSLNRSDSFIRNSIEVIV' A
#
# COMPACT_ATOMS: atom_id res chain seq x y z
N PRO A 1 6.79 10.24 -17.68
CA PRO A 1 6.46 9.96 -16.26
C PRO A 1 4.95 9.71 -16.11
N GLY A 2 4.56 8.51 -15.68
CA GLY A 2 3.16 8.15 -15.47
C GLY A 2 2.79 8.27 -14.00
N SER A 3 1.70 8.95 -13.69
CA SER A 3 1.08 8.94 -12.36
C SER A 3 0.12 7.74 -12.28
N ILE A 4 0.07 7.08 -11.13
CA ILE A 4 -0.89 6.00 -10.89
C ILE A 4 -1.97 6.52 -9.95
N ALA A 5 -3.22 6.15 -10.22
CA ALA A 5 -4.33 6.41 -9.32
C ALA A 5 -4.82 5.08 -8.76
N LEU A 6 -4.86 4.97 -7.43
CA LEU A 6 -5.52 3.89 -6.71
C LEU A 6 -6.97 4.29 -6.48
N GLN A 7 -7.90 3.44 -6.88
CA GLN A 7 -9.33 3.62 -6.63
C GLN A 7 -9.75 2.64 -5.53
N ASN A 8 -10.18 3.18 -4.39
CA ASN A 8 -10.72 2.40 -3.28
C ASN A 8 -12.19 2.77 -3.06
N GLU A 9 -13.01 1.78 -2.76
CA GLU A 9 -14.41 2.00 -2.38
C GLU A 9 -14.49 2.18 -0.86
N ASP A 10 -15.12 3.26 -0.42
CA ASP A 10 -15.49 3.48 0.97
C ASP A 10 -16.97 3.14 1.12
N ALA A 11 -17.24 1.90 1.55
CA ALA A 11 -18.60 1.41 1.76
C ALA A 11 -19.32 2.09 2.93
N CYS A 12 -18.59 2.76 3.85
CA CYS A 12 -19.19 3.46 4.98
C CYS A 12 -19.86 4.77 4.53
N GLU A 13 -19.19 5.49 3.64
CA GLU A 13 -19.65 6.79 3.14
C GLU A 13 -20.26 6.72 1.73
N ASP A 14 -20.43 5.52 1.17
CA ASP A 14 -20.85 5.27 -0.23
C ASP A 14 -20.03 6.13 -1.23
N ALA A 15 -18.72 6.14 -1.03
CA ALA A 15 -17.80 7.06 -1.71
C ALA A 15 -16.67 6.32 -2.42
N ILE A 16 -16.13 6.97 -3.45
CA ILE A 16 -14.92 6.49 -4.15
C ILE A 16 -13.73 7.36 -3.73
N VAL A 17 -12.72 6.74 -3.13
CA VAL A 17 -11.48 7.39 -2.72
C VAL A 17 -10.43 7.17 -3.81
N ILE A 18 -10.06 8.26 -4.49
CA ILE A 18 -8.97 8.27 -5.46
C ILE A 18 -7.68 8.75 -4.79
N THR A 19 -6.68 7.90 -4.71
CA THR A 19 -5.34 8.24 -4.20
C THR A 19 -4.33 8.25 -5.33
N THR A 20 -3.75 9.40 -5.64
CA THR A 20 -2.71 9.51 -6.67
C THR A 20 -1.32 9.26 -6.10
N LEU A 21 -0.54 8.42 -6.78
CA LEU A 21 0.86 8.12 -6.49
C LEU A 21 1.75 8.65 -7.62
N ASP A 22 2.80 9.36 -7.24
CA ASP A 22 3.80 9.90 -8.16
C ASP A 22 4.68 8.79 -8.78
N THR A 23 4.81 7.67 -8.07
CA THR A 23 5.61 6.50 -8.47
C THR A 23 4.99 5.22 -7.92
N VAL A 24 5.03 4.14 -8.69
CA VAL A 24 4.70 2.80 -8.17
C VAL A 24 5.85 2.35 -7.27
N PRO A 25 5.60 1.98 -6.01
CA PRO A 25 6.67 1.60 -5.09
C PRO A 25 7.29 0.21 -5.38
N PHE A 26 6.77 -0.53 -6.36
CA PHE A 26 7.31 -1.80 -6.87
C PHE A 26 6.88 -2.03 -8.33
N CYS A 27 7.58 -2.89 -9.08
CA CYS A 27 7.33 -3.06 -10.52
C CYS A 27 6.29 -4.15 -10.87
N CYS A 28 6.11 -5.15 -10.00
CA CYS A 28 5.15 -6.24 -10.19
C CYS A 28 4.86 -6.98 -8.86
N HIS A 29 3.85 -7.85 -8.85
CA HIS A 29 3.52 -8.69 -7.69
C HIS A 29 4.67 -9.65 -7.31
N GLU A 30 5.42 -10.16 -8.29
CA GLU A 30 6.54 -11.06 -8.05
C GLU A 30 7.68 -10.39 -7.27
N ASP A 31 7.97 -9.11 -7.58
CA ASP A 31 8.93 -8.30 -6.83
C ASP A 31 8.51 -8.20 -5.35
N LEU A 32 7.23 -7.91 -5.09
CA LEU A 32 6.65 -7.81 -3.75
C LEU A 32 6.77 -9.12 -2.94
N LEU A 33 6.65 -10.28 -3.58
CA LEU A 33 6.84 -11.59 -2.92
C LEU A 33 8.28 -11.82 -2.46
N THR A 34 9.25 -11.29 -3.20
CA THR A 34 10.69 -11.45 -2.91
C THR A 34 11.27 -10.37 -2.00
N MET A 35 10.52 -9.30 -1.72
CA MET A 35 10.98 -8.19 -0.89
C MET A 35 11.31 -8.62 0.55
N SER A 36 12.44 -8.09 1.03
CA SER A 36 12.81 -8.13 2.44
C SER A 36 11.89 -7.24 3.29
N ARG A 37 11.87 -7.46 4.60
CA ARG A 37 11.06 -6.66 5.54
C ARG A 37 11.30 -5.16 5.41
N SER A 38 12.55 -4.71 5.29
CA SER A 38 12.88 -3.28 5.17
C SER A 38 12.26 -2.67 3.91
N GLN A 39 12.30 -3.40 2.79
CA GLN A 39 11.66 -3.00 1.54
C GLN A 39 10.14 -2.95 1.69
N LEU A 40 9.51 -3.96 2.30
CA LEU A 40 8.06 -3.97 2.57
C LEU A 40 7.63 -2.79 3.44
N VAL A 41 8.39 -2.47 4.49
CA VAL A 41 8.12 -1.31 5.35
C VAL A 41 8.28 0.00 4.58
N GLN A 42 9.27 0.11 3.70
CA GLN A 42 9.46 1.30 2.88
C GLN A 42 8.28 1.52 1.91
N VAL A 43 7.85 0.46 1.21
CA VAL A 43 6.66 0.49 0.34
C VAL A 43 5.43 0.93 1.13
N ALA A 44 5.16 0.27 2.25
CA ALA A 44 4.03 0.61 3.12
C ALA A 44 4.11 2.04 3.66
N THR A 45 5.30 2.56 3.95
CA THR A 45 5.49 3.94 4.40
C THR A 45 5.16 4.94 3.29
N THR A 46 5.61 4.69 2.06
CA THR A 46 5.28 5.51 0.89
C THR A 46 3.77 5.53 0.64
N LEU A 47 3.10 4.38 0.72
CA LEU A 47 1.65 4.30 0.61
C LEU A 47 0.95 5.06 1.75
N ASN A 48 1.36 4.84 2.99
CA ASN A 48 0.77 5.49 4.18
C ASN A 48 0.89 7.02 4.17
N ALA A 49 1.87 7.58 3.46
CA ALA A 49 2.02 9.02 3.28
C ALA A 49 0.91 9.63 2.41
N ARG A 50 0.25 8.82 1.58
CA ARG A 50 -0.82 9.24 0.67
C ARG A 50 -2.19 8.68 1.05
N LEU A 51 -2.23 7.54 1.73
CA LEU A 51 -3.47 6.90 2.16
C LEU A 51 -4.16 7.65 3.31
N PRO A 52 -5.51 7.66 3.31
CA PRO A 52 -6.28 8.14 4.47
C PRO A 52 -6.03 7.25 5.69
N ALA A 53 -6.24 7.79 6.88
CA ALA A 53 -5.85 7.15 8.15
C ALA A 53 -6.40 5.72 8.32
N VAL A 54 -7.63 5.47 7.86
CA VAL A 54 -8.31 4.17 7.94
C VAL A 54 -7.67 3.08 7.07
N LEU A 55 -7.01 3.46 5.97
CA LEU A 55 -6.36 2.54 5.02
C LEU A 55 -4.86 2.36 5.30
N ARG A 56 -4.32 2.98 6.36
CA ARG A 56 -2.89 2.89 6.66
C ARG A 56 -2.48 1.47 7.07
N ILE A 57 -1.41 0.99 6.46
CA ILE A 57 -0.80 -0.31 6.74
C ILE A 57 -0.02 -0.23 8.06
N ASN A 58 -0.27 -1.17 8.97
CA ASN A 58 0.48 -1.27 10.22
C ASN A 58 1.82 -1.98 10.01
N THR A 59 2.92 -1.25 10.14
CA THR A 59 4.30 -1.73 9.95
C THR A 59 5.05 -2.03 11.27
N SER A 60 4.34 -2.12 12.39
CA SER A 60 4.93 -2.38 13.72
C SER A 60 5.75 -3.67 13.73
N LEU A 61 6.78 -3.73 14.59
CA LEU A 61 7.66 -4.91 14.72
C LEU A 61 6.92 -6.22 15.03
N ASN A 62 5.75 -6.12 15.67
CA ASN A 62 4.91 -7.28 16.01
C ASN A 62 4.11 -7.85 14.82
N ARG A 63 4.09 -7.16 13.67
CA ARG A 63 3.44 -7.65 12.44
C ARG A 63 4.42 -8.47 11.63
N SER A 64 3.97 -9.61 11.10
CA SER A 64 4.76 -10.46 10.21
C SER A 64 4.97 -9.80 8.85
N ASP A 65 6.01 -10.24 8.13
CA ASP A 65 6.28 -9.78 6.76
C ASP A 65 5.10 -10.13 5.83
N SER A 66 4.49 -11.30 6.02
CA SER A 66 3.29 -11.72 5.30
C SER A 66 2.10 -10.80 5.54
N PHE A 67 1.92 -10.28 6.77
CA PHE A 67 0.85 -9.34 7.06
C PHE A 67 1.06 -8.03 6.28
N ILE A 68 2.27 -7.47 6.34
CA ILE A 68 2.59 -6.22 5.65
C ILE A 68 2.41 -6.41 4.14
N ARG A 69 2.88 -7.54 3.59
CA ARG A 69 2.71 -7.88 2.18
C ARG A 69 1.25 -7.97 1.77
N ASN A 70 0.45 -8.76 2.48
CA ASN A 70 -0.97 -8.93 2.16
C ASN A 70 -1.72 -7.60 2.27
N SER A 71 -1.36 -6.72 3.22
CA SER A 71 -1.96 -5.40 3.31
C SER A 71 -1.59 -4.49 2.14
N ILE A 72 -0.38 -4.61 1.59
CA ILE A 72 0.00 -3.91 0.36
C ILE A 72 -0.82 -4.45 -0.82
N GLU A 73 -0.97 -5.77 -0.95
CA GLU A 73 -1.74 -6.41 -2.04
C GLU A 73 -3.23 -6.05 -2.05
N VAL A 74 -3.85 -5.81 -0.88
CA VAL A 74 -5.26 -5.40 -0.81
C VAL A 74 -5.47 -3.98 -1.32
N ILE A 75 -4.44 -3.12 -1.26
CA ILE A 75 -4.53 -1.70 -1.62
C ILE A 75 -4.27 -1.46 -3.11
N VAL A 76 -3.53 -2.35 -3.77
CA VAL A 76 -2.97 -2.17 -5.12
C VAL A 76 -3.66 -3.07 -6.14
#